data_AF-A0A1J3H5G3-F1
#
_entry.id   AF-A0A1J3H5G3-F1
#
_cell.length_a   1.000
_cell.length_b   1.000
_cell.length_c   1.000
_cell.angle_alpha   90.00
_cell.angle_beta   90.00
_cell.angle_gamma   90.00
#
_symmetry.space_group_name_H-M   'P 1'
#
loop_
_entity.id
_entity.type
_entity.pdbx_description
1 polymer ?
#
loop_
_entity_poly.entity_id
_entity_poly.type
_entity_poly.pdbx_seq_one_letter_code
_entity_poly.pdbx_strand_id
1 'polypeptide(L)' 'SFTGTGRLLSGENVPTALQQPEPVIHNIVFWSNGFSVDDGPLRKLDDPENASFLHSIRKSECPKELEPEDKRAPVHVNLM' A
#
# COMPACT_ATOMS: atom_id res chain seq x y z
N SER A 1 55.73 17.35 0.20
CA SER A 1 54.71 17.07 1.22
C SER A 1 53.37 16.91 0.55
N PHE A 2 52.86 15.69 0.46
CA PHE A 2 51.58 15.36 -0.16
C PHE A 2 50.70 14.77 0.94
N THR A 3 49.61 15.47 1.28
CA THR A 3 48.56 14.98 2.16
C THR A 3 47.45 14.49 1.26
N GLY A 4 47.40 13.17 1.04
CA GLY A 4 46.28 12.50 0.38
C GLY A 4 45.78 11.40 1.29
N THR A 5 44.64 11.64 1.92
CA THR A 5 43.94 10.73 2.82
C THR A 5 43.61 9.42 2.08
N GLY A 6 44.16 8.30 2.57
CA GLY A 6 43.78 6.97 2.15
C GLY A 6 42.35 6.66 2.58
N ARG A 7 41.48 6.32 1.62
CA ARG A 7 40.15 5.78 1.92
C ARG A 7 40.23 4.28 2.14
N LEU A 8 39.76 3.86 3.32
CA LEU A 8 39.61 2.47 3.73
C LEU A 8 38.56 1.76 2.87
N LEU A 9 38.85 0.52 2.50
CA LEU A 9 37.93 -0.44 1.88
C LEU A 9 37.00 -1.01 2.96
N SER A 10 36.16 -0.17 3.55
CA SER A 10 34.99 -0.59 4.33
C SER A 10 33.99 0.54 4.21
N GLY A 11 33.18 0.46 3.18
CA GLY A 11 32.06 1.34 2.93
C GLY A 11 30.90 0.44 2.58
N GLU A 12 30.28 -0.12 3.61
CA GLU A 12 28.87 -0.47 3.60
C GLU A 12 28.15 0.50 2.65
N ASN A 13 27.54 -0.06 1.61
CA ASN A 13 26.93 0.70 0.55
C ASN A 13 25.78 1.53 1.16
N VAL A 14 26.10 2.79 1.47
CA VAL A 14 25.34 4.03 1.26
C VAL A 14 23.81 3.91 1.10
N PRO A 15 23.12 5.02 1.38
CA PRO A 15 22.74 5.61 2.65
C PRO A 15 21.23 5.35 2.88
N THR A 16 20.65 5.98 3.90
CA THR A 16 19.22 6.22 4.08
C THR A 16 18.51 6.58 2.77
N ALA A 17 18.07 5.59 1.99
CA ALA A 17 17.08 5.84 0.96
C ALA A 17 15.87 6.36 1.71
N LEU A 18 15.35 7.51 1.29
CA LEU A 18 14.00 7.94 1.61
C LEU A 18 13.13 6.68 1.58
N GLN A 19 12.73 6.16 2.74
CA GLN A 19 11.88 4.99 2.82
C GLN A 19 10.60 5.44 2.15
N GLN A 20 10.50 5.22 0.84
CA GLN A 20 9.26 5.34 0.12
C GLN A 20 8.39 4.30 0.81
N PRO A 21 7.35 4.74 1.52
CA PRO A 21 6.59 3.81 2.33
C PRO A 21 6.11 2.68 1.43
N GLU A 22 6.29 1.45 1.91
CA GLU A 22 6.09 0.27 1.09
C GLU A 22 4.68 0.29 0.48
N PRO A 23 4.54 -0.05 -0.82
CA PRO A 23 3.24 -0.11 -1.45
C PRO A 23 2.35 -1.07 -0.66
N VAL A 24 1.25 -0.57 -0.11
CA VAL A 24 0.27 -1.41 0.58
C VAL A 24 -0.63 -2.03 -0.48
N ILE A 25 -0.56 -3.35 -0.58
CA ILE A 25 -1.35 -4.12 -1.54
C ILE A 25 -2.56 -4.68 -0.80
N HIS A 26 -3.75 -4.29 -1.28
CA HIS A 26 -5.02 -4.82 -0.80
C HIS A 26 -5.63 -5.76 -1.83
N ASN A 27 -5.94 -6.98 -1.43
CA ASN A 27 -6.52 -7.98 -2.29
C ASN A 27 -8.02 -8.13 -2.05
N ILE A 28 -8.83 -7.82 -3.05
CA ILE A 28 -10.28 -7.86 -2.94
C ILE A 28 -10.80 -9.04 -3.73
N VAL A 29 -11.50 -9.94 -3.05
CA VAL A 29 -12.11 -11.13 -3.65
C VAL A 29 -13.61 -10.91 -3.72
N PHE A 30 -14.18 -10.96 -4.92
CA PHE A 30 -15.63 -10.90 -5.09
C PHE A 30 -16.26 -12.29 -4.98
N TRP A 31 -17.30 -12.37 -4.16
CA TRP A 31 -18.14 -13.54 -3.96
C TRP A 31 -19.54 -13.27 -4.51
N SER A 32 -20.34 -14.31 -4.73
CA SER A 32 -21.72 -14.14 -5.21
C SER A 32 -22.61 -13.37 -4.21
N ASN A 33 -22.25 -13.38 -2.93
CA ASN A 33 -23.01 -12.78 -1.83
C ASN A 33 -22.31 -11.55 -1.21
N GLY A 34 -21.16 -11.13 -1.72
CA GLY A 34 -20.37 -10.07 -1.09
C GLY A 34 -18.96 -9.93 -1.67
N PHE A 35 -18.07 -9.30 -0.92
CA PHE A 35 -16.66 -9.20 -1.22
C PHE A 35 -15.86 -9.30 0.08
N SER A 36 -14.65 -9.83 0.00
CA SER A 36 -13.68 -9.82 1.11
C SER A 36 -12.51 -8.94 0.72
N VAL A 37 -11.89 -8.32 1.72
CA VAL A 37 -10.72 -7.44 1.54
C VAL A 37 -9.60 -8.02 2.37
N ASP A 38 -8.48 -8.35 1.72
CA ASP A 38 -7.35 -9.08 2.29
C ASP A 38 -7.82 -10.36 3.01
N ASP A 39 -7.51 -10.47 4.31
CA ASP A 39 -7.96 -11.52 5.21
C ASP A 39 -9.14 -11.06 6.09
N GLY A 40 -9.86 -10.04 5.65
CA GLY A 40 -11.01 -9.45 6.33
C GLY A 40 -12.29 -10.29 6.21
N PRO A 41 -13.31 -9.97 7.03
CA PRO A 41 -14.60 -10.63 6.96
C PRO A 41 -15.30 -10.37 5.63
N LEU A 42 -16.16 -11.31 5.23
CA LEU A 42 -17.03 -11.14 4.07
C LEU A 42 -17.98 -9.95 4.29
N ARG A 43 -17.87 -8.94 3.45
CA ARG A 43 -18.69 -7.72 3.44
C ARG A 43 -19.74 -7.81 2.35
N LYS A 44 -20.99 -7.44 2.63
CA LYS A 44 -22.04 -7.48 1.60
C LYS A 44 -21.98 -6.24 0.74
N LEU A 45 -22.32 -6.42 -0.54
CA LEU A 45 -22.40 -5.32 -1.50
C LEU A 45 -23.59 -4.39 -1.22
N ASP A 46 -24.62 -4.91 -0.54
CA ASP A 46 -25.85 -4.18 -0.18
C ASP A 46 -25.74 -3.34 1.10
N ASP A 47 -24.67 -3.50 1.89
CA ASP A 47 -24.49 -2.72 3.12
C ASP A 47 -24.11 -1.26 2.76
N PRO A 48 -24.86 -0.25 3.26
CA PRO A 48 -24.59 1.15 2.93
C PRO A 48 -23.23 1.64 3.45
N GLU A 49 -22.69 1.01 4.50
CA GLU A 49 -21.34 1.27 4.98
C GLU A 49 -20.28 0.92 3.93
N ASN A 50 -20.51 -0.15 3.15
CA ASN A 50 -19.61 -0.58 2.07
C ASN A 50 -19.82 0.22 0.77
N ALA A 51 -20.92 0.96 0.63
CA ALA A 51 -21.21 1.73 -0.57
C ALA A 51 -20.10 2.76 -0.86
N SER A 52 -19.54 3.39 0.17
CA SER A 52 -18.42 4.32 0.03
C SER A 52 -17.18 3.65 -0.55
N PHE A 53 -16.86 2.45 -0.06
CA PHE A 53 -15.72 1.65 -0.52
C PHE A 53 -15.88 1.21 -1.97
N LEU A 54 -17.06 0.66 -2.33
CA LEU A 54 -17.36 0.25 -3.70
C LEU A 54 -17.35 1.43 -4.66
N HIS A 55 -17.81 2.60 -4.23
CA HIS A 55 -17.78 3.80 -5.03
C HIS A 55 -16.35 4.28 -5.29
N SER A 56 -15.48 4.25 -4.27
CA SER A 56 -14.06 4.55 -4.42
C SER A 56 -13.39 3.57 -5.39
N ILE A 57 -13.60 2.27 -5.25
CA ILE A 57 -13.04 1.27 -6.18
C ILE A 57 -13.56 1.47 -7.60
N ARG A 58 -14.87 1.68 -7.77
CA ARG A 58 -15.46 1.97 -9.09
C ARG A 58 -14.87 3.22 -9.73
N LYS A 59 -14.47 4.20 -8.93
CA LYS A 59 -13.80 5.42 -9.38
C LYS A 59 -12.28 5.30 -9.49
N SER A 60 -11.70 4.15 -9.15
CA SER A 60 -10.25 3.99 -8.99
C SER A 60 -9.65 4.99 -7.98
N GLU A 61 -10.46 5.45 -7.02
CA GLU A 61 -10.03 6.26 -5.89
C GLU A 61 -9.64 5.34 -4.72
N CYS A 62 -8.61 5.72 -3.96
CA CYS A 62 -8.23 5.00 -2.74
C CYS A 62 -9.35 5.13 -1.69
N PRO A 63 -10.01 4.04 -1.28
CA PRO A 63 -10.97 4.09 -0.19
C PRO A 63 -10.26 4.53 1.09
N LYS A 64 -10.90 5.36 1.92
CA LYS A 64 -10.34 5.77 3.22
C LYS A 64 -10.04 4.59 4.14
N GLU A 65 -10.74 3.49 3.94
CA GLU A 65 -10.53 2.27 4.72
C GLU A 65 -9.30 1.46 4.26
N LEU A 66 -8.83 1.71 3.04
CA LEU A 66 -7.57 1.22 2.51
C LEU A 66 -6.50 2.32 2.52
N GLU A 67 -6.77 3.47 3.16
CA GLU A 67 -5.73 4.48 3.31
C GLU A 67 -4.67 3.89 4.25
N PRO A 68 -3.42 3.72 3.78
CA PRO A 68 -2.33 3.32 4.63
C PRO A 68 -2.10 4.37 5.70
N GLU A 69 -1.65 3.94 6.88
CA GLU A 69 -1.27 4.84 7.97
C GLU A 69 -0.28 5.91 7.47
N ASP A 70 0.60 5.51 6.55
CA ASP A 70 1.42 6.40 5.74
C ASP A 70 0.71 6.83 4.46
N LYS A 71 0.07 8.00 4.46
CA LYS A 71 -0.56 8.64 3.27
C LYS A 71 0.37 8.85 2.07
N ARG A 72 1.67 8.64 2.24
CA ARG A 72 2.69 8.71 1.18
C ARG A 72 2.87 7.37 0.45
N ALA A 73 2.30 6.29 0.97
CA ALA A 73 2.45 4.95 0.41
C ALA A 73 1.50 4.76 -0.77
N PRO A 74 1.98 4.30 -1.93
CA PRO A 74 1.10 3.96 -3.03
C PRO A 74 0.22 2.76 -2.64
N VAL A 75 -1.09 2.93 -2.78
CA VAL A 75 -2.07 1.86 -2.51
C VAL A 75 -2.34 1.10 -3.80
N HIS A 76 -2.11 -0.20 -3.78
CA HIS A 76 -2.46 -1.07 -4.89
C HIS A 76 -3.68 -1.90 -4.53
N VAL A 77 -4.69 -1.92 -5.39
CA VAL A 77 -5.91 -2.71 -5.16
C VAL A 77 -5.97 -3.79 -6.23
N ASN A 78 -5.84 -5.04 -5.81
CA ASN A 78 -6.04 -6.18 -6.68
C ASN A 78 -7.50 -6.63 -6.59
N LEU A 79 -8.14 -6.88 -7.73
CA LEU A 79 -9.53 -7.33 -7.83
C LEU A 79 -9.52 -8.73 -8.46
N MET A 80 -9.86 -9.75 -7.66
CA MET A 80 -9.94 -11.15 -8.09
C MET A 80 -11.38 -11.65 -8.19
#